data_AF-A0A3B9AG66-F1
#
_entry.id   AF-A0A3B9AG66-F1
#
_cell.length_a   1.000
_cell.length_b   1.000
_cell.length_c   1.000
_cell.angle_alpha   90.00
_cell.angle_beta   90.00
_cell.angle_gamma   90.00
#
_symmetry.space_group_name_H-M   'P 1'
#
loop_
_entity.id
_entity.type
_entity.pdbx_description
1 polymer ?
#
loop_
_entity_poly.entity_id
_entity_poly.type
_entity_poly.pdbx_seq_one_letter_code
_entity_poly.pdbx_strand_id
1 'polypeptide(L)' 'MPLSELGSFVAEIPPPLGIGKVEVEGGRWLPGFICEGSGIAGAEDISAFGGWRAWLASL' A
#
# COMPACT_ATOMS: atom_id res chain seq x y z
N MET A 1 -14.30 2.12 -6.32
CA MET A 1 -14.90 1.01 -5.56
C MET A 1 -16.20 1.48 -4.94
N PRO A 2 -17.31 0.75 -5.08
CA PRO A 2 -18.57 1.05 -4.39
C PRO A 2 -18.41 0.90 -2.87
N LEU A 3 -19.09 1.73 -2.08
CA LEU A 3 -18.99 1.67 -0.62
C LEU A 3 -19.49 0.33 -0.04
N SER A 4 -20.46 -0.31 -0.69
CA SER A 4 -20.99 -1.62 -0.30
C SER A 4 -19.93 -2.73 -0.33
N GLU A 5 -18.92 -2.59 -1.21
CA GLU A 5 -17.88 -3.60 -1.42
C GLU A 5 -16.61 -3.33 -0.59
N LEU A 6 -16.54 -2.22 0.15
CA LEU A 6 -15.34 -1.86 0.91
C LEU A 6 -15.03 -2.92 1.98
N GLY A 7 -16.07 -3.42 2.67
CA GLY A 7 -15.89 -4.40 3.75
C GLY A 7 -15.34 -5.73 3.26
N SER A 8 -15.92 -6.27 2.18
CA SER A 8 -15.45 -7.52 1.55
C SER A 8 -14.04 -7.36 1.01
N PHE A 9 -13.74 -6.23 0.36
CA PHE A 9 -12.39 -5.95 -0.13
C PHE A 9 -11.35 -5.87 1.00
N VAL A 10 -11.66 -5.15 2.09
CA VAL A 10 -10.72 -5.01 3.22
C VAL A 10 -10.50 -6.34 3.94
N ALA A 11 -11.52 -7.19 4.02
CA ALA A 11 -11.41 -8.51 4.64
C ALA A 11 -10.41 -9.46 3.92
N GLU A 12 -10.09 -9.20 2.65
CA GLU A 12 -9.12 -9.98 1.87
C GLU A 12 -7.66 -9.51 2.06
N ILE A 13 -7.42 -8.42 2.81
CA ILE A 13 -6.08 -7.86 3.01
C ILE A 13 -5.43 -8.53 4.23
N PRO A 14 -4.41 -9.40 4.06
CA PRO A 14 -3.78 -10.08 5.19
C PRO A 14 -2.76 -9.17 5.91
N PRO A 15 -2.47 -9.43 7.20
CA PRO A 15 -1.32 -8.83 7.88
C PRO A 15 -0.02 -9.09 7.10
N PRO A 16 0.93 -8.13 7.04
CA PRO A 16 0.97 -6.85 7.74
C PRO A 16 0.32 -5.67 6.98
N LEU A 17 -0.46 -5.93 5.93
CA LEU A 17 -1.06 -4.89 5.09
C LEU A 17 -2.40 -4.38 5.64
N GLY A 18 -2.77 -3.15 5.26
CA GLY A 18 -4.07 -2.57 5.59
C GLY A 18 -4.44 -1.39 4.70
N ILE A 19 -5.63 -0.83 4.92
CA ILE A 19 -6.07 0.42 4.29
C ILE A 19 -5.98 1.57 5.30
N GLY A 20 -5.15 2.56 4.98
CA GLY A 20 -4.94 3.78 5.75
C GLY A 20 -5.20 5.03 4.92
N LYS A 21 -4.82 6.19 5.46
CA LYS A 21 -4.79 7.46 4.73
C LYS A 21 -3.39 7.68 4.16
N VAL A 22 -3.31 7.98 2.86
CA VAL A 22 -2.08 8.31 2.15
C VAL A 22 -2.23 9.73 1.58
N GLU A 23 -1.19 10.53 1.74
CA GLU A 23 -1.10 11.84 1.11
C GLU A 23 -0.66 11.68 -0.33
N VAL A 24 -1.45 12.20 -1.27
CA VAL A 24 -1.11 12.22 -2.69
C VAL A 24 -0.51 13.57 -3.09
N GLU A 25 0.16 13.59 -4.24
CA GLU A 25 0.58 14.83 -4.87
C GLU A 25 -0.57 15.84 -4.93
N GLY A 26 -0.33 17.05 -4.42
CA GLY A 26 -1.36 18.06 -4.18
C GLY A 26 -1.95 18.07 -2.76
N GLY A 27 -1.39 17.30 -1.83
CA GLY A 27 -1.65 17.40 -0.38
C GLY A 27 -2.99 16.81 0.08
N ARG A 28 -3.71 16.09 -0.78
CA ARG A 28 -4.98 15.44 -0.40
C ARG A 28 -4.71 14.10 0.28
N TRP A 29 -5.51 13.78 1.29
CA TRP A 29 -5.47 12.50 1.99
C TRP A 29 -6.55 11.55 1.48
N LEU A 30 -6.14 10.48 0.81
CA LEU A 30 -7.03 9.48 0.21
C LEU A 30 -6.82 8.10 0.87
N PRO A 31 -7.82 7.21 0.86
CA PRO A 31 -7.62 5.82 1.25
C PRO A 31 -6.57 5.14 0.34
N GLY A 32 -5.61 4.43 0.92
CA GLY A 32 -4.57 3.70 0.20
C GLY A 32 -3.99 2.55 1.03
N PHE A 33 -3.23 1.66 0.37
CA PHE A 33 -2.53 0.57 1.05
C PHE A 33 -1.41 1.11 1.94
N ILE A 34 -1.29 0.56 3.14
CA ILE A 34 -0.20 0.80 4.10
C ILE A 34 0.33 -0.54 4.62
N CYS A 35 1.45 -0.51 5.32
CA CYS A 35 2.05 -1.66 5.99
C CYS A 35 2.33 -1.31 7.45
N GLU A 36 2.06 -2.25 8.36
CA GLU A 36 2.50 -2.15 9.75
C GLU A 36 4.04 -2.17 9.85
N GLY A 37 4.59 -1.53 10.89
CA GLY A 37 6.05 -1.48 11.09
C GLY A 37 6.72 -2.86 11.20
N SER A 38 5.96 -3.88 11.63
CA SER A 38 6.41 -5.27 11.67
C SER A 38 6.78 -5.83 10.29
N GLY A 39 6.14 -5.35 9.22
CA GLY A 39 6.40 -5.79 7.84
C GLY A 39 7.64 -5.17 7.20
N ILE A 40 8.30 -4.22 7.86
CA ILE A 40 9.49 -3.53 7.34
C ILE A 40 10.78 -4.27 7.74
N ALA A 41 10.76 -5.04 8.82
CA ALA A 41 11.95 -5.73 9.32
C ALA A 41 12.48 -6.75 8.30
N GLY A 42 13.66 -6.48 7.73
CA GLY A 42 14.29 -7.34 6.72
C GLY A 42 13.73 -7.18 5.31
N ALA A 43 12.81 -6.25 5.08
CA ALA A 43 12.31 -5.93 3.75
C ALA A 43 13.37 -5.17 2.93
N GLU A 44 13.36 -5.39 1.62
CA GLU A 44 14.20 -4.64 0.67
C GLU A 44 13.62 -3.23 0.44
N ASP A 45 14.47 -2.21 0.52
CA ASP A 45 14.06 -0.85 0.17
C ASP A 45 14.10 -0.66 -1.35
N ILE A 46 12.91 -0.51 -1.94
CA ILE A 46 12.71 -0.32 -3.37
C ILE A 46 12.37 1.14 -3.74
N SER A 47 12.55 2.09 -2.82
CA SER A 47 12.14 3.49 -3.03
C SER A 47 12.80 4.13 -4.24
N ALA A 48 14.04 3.76 -4.54
CA ALA A 48 14.82 4.27 -5.67
C ALA A 48 14.20 3.95 -7.06
N PHE A 49 13.34 2.93 -7.14
CA PHE A 49 12.66 2.57 -8.39
C PHE A 49 11.45 3.46 -8.69
N GLY A 50 10.98 4.27 -7.73
CA GLY A 50 9.80 5.12 -7.90
C GLY A 50 8.48 4.38 -8.03
N GLY A 51 8.45 3.05 -7.81
CA GLY A 51 7.23 2.26 -7.76
C GLY A 51 7.43 0.76 -8.01
N TRP A 52 6.44 -0.03 -7.59
CA TRP A 52 6.45 -1.49 -7.66
C TRP A 52 6.67 -2.05 -9.07
N ARG A 53 6.05 -1.44 -10.09
CA ARG A 53 6.16 -1.89 -11.48
C ARG A 53 7.58 -1.70 -12.04
N ALA A 54 8.27 -0.63 -11.64
CA ALA A 54 9.64 -0.37 -12.07
C ALA A 54 10.63 -1.32 -11.38
N TRP A 55 10.43 -1.60 -10.09
CA TRP A 55 11.19 -2.64 -9.38
C TRP A 55 11.01 -4.02 -10.02
N LEU A 56 9.77 -4.44 -10.31
CA LEU A 56 9.50 -5.73 -10.97
C LEU A 56 10.17 -5.86 -12.35
N ALA A 57 10.32 -4.77 -13.08
CA ALA A 57 10.98 -4.75 -14.39
C ALA A 57 12.52 -4.76 -14.29
N SER A 58 13.08 -4.62 -13.09
CA SER A 58 14.52 -4.64 -12.83
C SER A 58 15.06 -5.99 -12.36
N LEU A 59 14.15 -6.93 -12.05
CA LEU A 59 14.43 -8.34 -11.74
C LEU A 59 14.82 -9.10 -13.01
#